data_AF-A0AAD9PME6-F1
#
_entry.id   AF-A0AAD9PME6-F1
#
_cell.length_a   1.000
_cell.length_b   1.000
_cell.length_c   1.000
_cell.angle_alpha   90.00
_cell.angle_beta   90.00
_cell.angle_gamma   90.00
#
_symmetry.space_group_name_H-M   'P 1'
#
loop_
_entity.id
_entity.type
_entity.pdbx_description
1 polymer ?
#
loop_
_entity_poly.entity_id
_entity_poly.type
_entity_poly.pdbx_seq_one_letter_code
_entity_poly.pdbx_strand_id
1 'polypeptide(L)'
;MKESRTEIYRDCKETAVGEKWVRLTLVNATEQMYAKIQNNPLLILSTILPFERKVSVLNFTVAGTTDGPETIKSKSLAWLYCGFRRFPAKPIFSQEIKVNQGRMGAFNRNFVKHQDAIGSIYGMALAPATPIVALEPFGTFFINLEYTR
;
A
#
# COMPACT_ATOMS: atom_id res chain seq x y z
N MET A 1 13.83 12.86 -0.75
CA MET A 1 12.89 11.78 -1.17
C MET A 1 11.76 12.22 -2.11
N LYS A 2 11.51 13.53 -2.35
CA LYS A 2 10.67 13.97 -3.49
C LYS A 2 11.46 13.87 -4.80
N GLU A 3 12.70 14.36 -4.77
CA GLU A 3 13.69 14.26 -5.86
C GLU A 3 13.89 12.82 -6.34
N SER A 4 14.12 11.88 -5.41
CA SER A 4 14.28 10.45 -5.75
C SER A 4 13.07 9.84 -6.47
N ARG A 5 11.85 10.29 -6.18
CA ARG A 5 10.64 9.82 -6.86
C ARG A 5 10.57 10.41 -8.27
N THR A 6 10.90 11.68 -8.42
CA THR A 6 10.99 12.35 -9.73
C THR A 6 12.03 11.68 -10.63
N GLU A 7 13.19 11.31 -10.07
CA GLU A 7 14.22 10.56 -10.79
C GLU A 7 13.71 9.21 -11.27
N ILE A 8 13.12 8.39 -10.38
CA ILE A 8 12.53 7.09 -10.77
C ILE A 8 11.53 7.27 -11.91
N TYR A 9 10.67 8.29 -11.86
CA TYR A 9 9.71 8.54 -12.93
C TYR A 9 10.34 8.98 -14.25
N ARG A 10 11.41 9.77 -14.21
CA ARG A 10 12.16 10.16 -15.40
C ARG A 10 12.75 8.91 -16.06
N ASP A 11 13.43 8.07 -15.30
CA ASP A 11 14.05 6.84 -15.79
C ASP A 11 13.00 5.86 -16.37
N CYS A 12 11.83 5.77 -15.72
CA CYS A 12 10.71 4.97 -16.22
C CYS A 12 10.16 5.48 -17.55
N LYS A 13 10.13 6.81 -17.78
CA LYS A 13 9.65 7.38 -19.05
C LYS A 13 10.62 7.10 -20.20
N GLU A 14 11.92 7.14 -19.94
CA GLU A 14 12.96 6.87 -20.94
C GLU A 14 12.98 5.40 -21.37
N THR A 15 12.65 4.49 -20.45
CA THR A 15 12.67 3.03 -20.67
C THR A 15 11.28 2.45 -21.00
N ALA A 16 10.24 3.28 -21.04
CA ALA A 16 8.87 2.83 -21.28
C ALA A 16 8.71 2.28 -22.70
N VAL A 17 8.61 0.95 -22.79
CA VAL A 17 8.25 0.25 -24.04
C VAL A 17 6.86 -0.34 -23.87
N GLY A 18 5.87 0.27 -24.51
CA GLY A 18 4.49 -0.23 -24.57
C GLY A 18 4.27 -1.21 -25.73
N GLU A 19 3.16 -1.94 -25.66
CA GLU A 19 2.54 -2.65 -26.80
C GLU A 19 3.41 -3.71 -27.50
N LYS A 20 4.33 -4.34 -26.77
CA LYS A 20 5.13 -5.46 -27.30
C LYS A 20 4.81 -6.76 -26.58
N TRP A 21 4.72 -7.83 -27.36
CA TRP A 21 4.70 -9.19 -26.83
C TRP A 21 6.11 -9.57 -26.38
N VAL A 22 6.23 -9.95 -25.11
CA VAL A 22 7.51 -10.32 -24.51
C VAL A 22 7.43 -11.72 -23.93
N ARG A 23 8.52 -12.47 -24.03
CA ARG A 23 8.71 -13.73 -23.31
C ARG A 23 9.61 -13.45 -22.10
N LEU A 24 9.11 -13.71 -20.91
CA LEU A 24 9.85 -13.56 -19.66
C LEU A 24 10.15 -14.93 -19.07
N THR A 25 11.42 -15.19 -18.74
CA THR A 25 11.84 -16.39 -18.03
C THR A 25 12.11 -16.02 -16.57
N LEU A 26 11.31 -16.55 -15.66
CA LEU A 26 11.50 -16.35 -14.23
C LEU A 26 12.58 -17.29 -13.70
N VAL A 27 13.59 -16.73 -13.05
CA VAL A 27 14.63 -17.52 -12.37
C VAL A 27 14.23 -17.74 -10.91
N ASN A 28 14.60 -18.89 -10.35
CA ASN A 28 14.36 -19.25 -8.94
C ASN A 28 12.87 -19.40 -8.57
N ALA A 29 12.05 -19.91 -9.50
CA ALA A 29 10.67 -20.28 -9.20
C ALA A 29 10.61 -21.67 -8.56
N THR A 30 9.87 -21.81 -7.46
CA THR A 30 9.63 -23.10 -6.80
C THR A 30 8.47 -23.85 -7.45
N GLU A 31 8.46 -25.18 -7.34
CA GLU A 31 7.38 -26.03 -7.88
C GLU A 31 6.00 -25.65 -7.31
N GLN A 32 5.94 -25.27 -6.03
CA GLN A 32 4.72 -24.79 -5.39
C GLN A 32 4.17 -23.51 -6.04
N MET A 33 5.07 -22.60 -6.48
CA MET A 33 4.67 -21.38 -7.16
C MET A 33 4.15 -21.69 -8.56
N TYR A 34 4.77 -22.64 -9.27
CA TYR A 34 4.30 -23.12 -10.57
C TYR A 34 2.89 -23.70 -10.49
N ALA A 35 2.63 -24.60 -9.53
CA ALA A 35 1.30 -25.19 -9.33
C ALA A 35 0.23 -24.13 -9.03
N LYS A 36 0.55 -23.10 -8.24
CA LYS A 36 -0.35 -21.97 -7.97
C LYS A 36 -0.68 -21.16 -9.23
N ILE A 37 0.31 -20.93 -10.09
CA ILE A 37 0.12 -20.21 -11.35
C ILE A 37 -0.73 -21.05 -12.31
N GLN A 38 -0.46 -22.36 -12.41
CA GLN A 38 -1.21 -23.26 -13.28
C GLN A 38 -2.70 -23.33 -12.92
N ASN A 39 -3.03 -23.25 -11.64
CA ASN A 39 -4.41 -23.30 -11.15
C ASN A 39 -5.15 -21.95 -11.21
N ASN A 40 -4.49 -20.85 -11.61
CA ASN A 40 -5.07 -19.51 -11.58
C ASN A 40 -5.04 -18.88 -12.99
N PRO A 41 -6.21 -18.68 -13.64
CA PRO A 41 -6.26 -18.31 -15.06
C PRO A 41 -5.78 -16.87 -15.34
N LEU A 42 -5.66 -16.02 -14.31
CA LEU A 42 -5.28 -14.61 -14.46
C LEU A 42 -3.94 -14.33 -13.78
N LEU A 43 -2.91 -14.13 -14.60
CA LEU A 43 -1.58 -13.77 -14.15
C LEU A 43 -1.29 -12.30 -14.51
N ILE A 44 -0.98 -11.50 -13.49
CA ILE A 44 -0.52 -10.11 -13.66
C ILE A 44 0.93 -10.04 -13.19
N LEU A 45 1.81 -9.50 -14.04
CA LEU A 45 3.21 -9.32 -13.74
C LEU A 45 3.52 -7.82 -13.65
N SER A 46 4.07 -7.41 -12.51
CA SER A 46 4.54 -6.04 -12.27
C SER A 46 6.03 -6.06 -12.03
N THR A 47 6.73 -5.10 -12.61
CA THR A 47 8.13 -4.83 -12.25
C THR A 47 8.19 -4.18 -10.87
N ILE A 48 9.37 -4.25 -10.26
CA ILE A 48 9.65 -3.64 -8.97
C ILE A 48 10.60 -2.48 -9.22
N LEU A 49 10.20 -1.29 -8.78
CA LEU A 49 10.95 -0.05 -8.91
C LEU A 49 12.17 -0.04 -7.98
N PRO A 50 13.16 0.82 -8.26
CA PRO A 50 14.30 1.00 -7.37
C PRO A 50 13.86 1.25 -5.93
N PHE A 51 14.53 0.58 -4.99
CA PHE A 51 14.30 0.67 -3.53
C PHE A 51 12.98 0.12 -3.02
N GLU A 52 12.10 -0.36 -3.88
CA GLU A 52 10.75 -0.79 -3.50
C GLU A 52 10.75 -2.12 -2.71
N ARG A 53 11.86 -2.87 -2.74
CA ARG A 53 12.09 -4.04 -1.86
C ARG A 53 12.58 -3.67 -0.45
N LYS A 54 12.96 -2.41 -0.20
CA LYS A 54 13.44 -1.98 1.11
C LYS A 54 12.24 -1.74 2.03
N VAL A 55 12.39 -2.06 3.31
CA VAL A 55 11.38 -1.79 4.33
C VAL A 55 11.49 -0.34 4.77
N SER A 56 10.37 0.37 4.83
CA SER A 56 10.27 1.74 5.35
C SER A 56 9.02 1.91 6.21
N VAL A 57 8.89 3.07 6.86
CA VAL A 57 7.62 3.51 7.43
C VAL A 57 6.76 4.10 6.32
N LEU A 58 5.56 3.54 6.13
CA LEU A 58 4.55 4.06 5.22
C LEU A 58 3.51 4.83 6.04
N ASN A 59 3.20 6.03 5.58
CA ASN A 59 2.10 6.84 6.09
C ASN A 59 1.05 6.99 4.99
N PHE A 60 -0.21 6.93 5.37
CA PHE A 60 -1.33 7.09 4.44
C PHE A 60 -2.52 7.71 5.17
N THR A 61 -3.34 8.45 4.45
CA THR A 61 -4.61 8.98 4.96
C THR A 61 -5.63 7.86 4.99
N VAL A 62 -6.42 7.79 6.06
CA VAL A 62 -7.40 6.75 6.35
C VAL A 62 -8.79 7.38 6.34
N ALA A 63 -9.62 6.97 5.38
CA ALA A 63 -11.02 7.37 5.28
C ALA A 63 -11.93 6.14 5.36
N GLY A 64 -12.94 6.19 6.24
CA GLY A 64 -13.90 5.11 6.42
C GLY A 64 -14.89 5.03 5.24
N THR A 65 -15.25 3.82 4.83
CA THR A 65 -16.31 3.61 3.82
C THR A 65 -17.68 3.55 4.48
N THR A 66 -18.74 3.88 3.74
CA THR A 66 -20.15 3.87 4.19
C THR A 66 -20.58 2.57 4.85
N ASP A 67 -20.07 1.43 4.38
CA ASP A 67 -20.43 0.10 4.86
C ASP A 67 -19.45 -0.42 5.94
N GLY A 68 -18.46 0.40 6.31
CA GLY A 68 -17.46 0.12 7.33
C GLY A 68 -18.02 0.14 8.76
N PRO A 69 -17.30 -0.48 9.72
CA PRO A 69 -17.66 -0.38 11.12
C PRO A 69 -17.49 1.07 11.58
N GLU A 70 -18.31 1.47 12.54
CA GLU A 70 -18.26 2.84 13.08
C GLU A 70 -16.92 3.16 13.76
N THR A 71 -16.24 2.14 14.28
CA THR A 71 -14.98 2.31 15.00
C THR A 71 -14.05 1.13 14.78
N ILE A 72 -12.76 1.41 14.49
CA ILE A 72 -11.71 0.41 14.29
C ILE A 72 -10.61 0.63 15.33
N LYS A 73 -10.20 -0.43 16.03
CA LYS A 73 -9.11 -0.34 17.03
C LYS A 73 -7.75 -0.18 16.35
N SER A 74 -6.92 0.74 16.83
CA SER A 74 -5.51 0.82 16.42
C SER A 74 -4.77 -0.49 16.70
N LYS A 75 -3.79 -0.81 15.83
CA LYS A 75 -2.97 -2.03 15.90
C LYS A 75 -3.77 -3.33 15.69
N SER A 76 -5.00 -3.26 15.19
CA SER A 76 -5.73 -4.43 14.69
C SER A 76 -5.06 -4.98 13.43
N LEU A 77 -5.25 -6.27 13.14
CA LEU A 77 -4.71 -6.88 11.93
C LEU A 77 -5.57 -6.47 10.73
N ALA A 78 -4.95 -5.94 9.68
CA ALA A 78 -5.59 -5.60 8.42
C ALA A 78 -4.78 -6.13 7.24
N TRP A 79 -5.47 -6.61 6.21
CA TRP A 79 -4.88 -6.97 4.92
C TRP A 79 -4.85 -5.74 4.03
N LEU A 80 -3.64 -5.26 3.73
CA LEU A 80 -3.45 -4.08 2.90
C LEU A 80 -3.21 -4.49 1.45
N TYR A 81 -4.00 -3.90 0.56
CA TYR A 81 -3.90 -4.01 -0.89
C TYR A 81 -3.41 -2.67 -1.43
N CYS A 82 -2.12 -2.58 -1.68
CA CYS A 82 -1.47 -1.40 -2.20
C CYS A 82 -1.06 -1.64 -3.66
N GLY A 83 -1.88 -1.16 -4.60
CA GLY A 83 -1.71 -1.50 -6.02
C GLY A 83 -1.63 -3.01 -6.23
N PHE A 84 -0.49 -3.52 -6.71
CA PHE A 84 -0.25 -4.95 -6.91
C PHE A 84 0.30 -5.69 -5.68
N ARG A 85 0.61 -4.99 -4.58
CA ARG A 85 1.19 -5.57 -3.37
C ARG A 85 0.11 -5.86 -2.34
N ARG A 86 0.21 -7.02 -1.72
CA ARG A 86 -0.72 -7.48 -0.67
C ARG A 86 0.09 -7.95 0.51
N PHE A 87 -0.17 -7.41 1.69
CA PHE A 87 0.49 -7.85 2.91
C PHE A 87 -0.35 -7.56 4.16
N PRO A 88 -0.26 -8.41 5.19
CA PRO A 88 -0.90 -8.14 6.46
C PRO A 88 -0.09 -7.08 7.23
N ALA A 89 -0.78 -6.15 7.88
CA ALA A 89 -0.16 -5.12 8.72
C ALA A 89 -1.05 -4.77 9.91
N LYS A 90 -0.47 -4.06 10.89
CA LYS A 90 -1.19 -3.54 12.06
C LYS A 90 -1.04 -2.02 12.11
N PRO A 91 -1.92 -1.25 11.43
CA PRO A 91 -1.80 0.19 11.35
C PRO A 91 -1.94 0.87 12.71
N ILE A 92 -1.12 1.89 12.94
CA ILE A 92 -1.22 2.80 14.07
C ILE A 92 -1.91 4.06 13.56
N PHE A 93 -3.07 4.41 14.14
CA PHE A 93 -3.80 5.60 13.77
C PHE A 93 -3.36 6.82 14.58
N SER A 94 -3.22 7.96 13.92
CA SER A 94 -2.93 9.26 14.51
C SER A 94 -3.76 10.36 13.86
N GLN A 95 -3.86 11.50 14.53
CA GLN A 95 -4.49 12.69 13.97
C GLN A 95 -3.62 13.29 12.85
N GLU A 96 -4.26 13.80 11.81
CA GLU A 96 -3.58 14.58 10.78
C GLU A 96 -3.04 15.88 11.40
N ILE A 97 -1.76 16.15 11.17
CA ILE A 97 -1.08 17.32 11.71
C ILE A 97 -1.19 18.44 10.67
N LYS A 98 -1.87 19.53 11.02
CA LYS A 98 -1.79 20.75 10.22
C LYS A 98 -0.39 21.35 10.35
N VAL A 99 0.14 21.87 9.24
CA VAL A 99 1.51 22.42 9.11
C VAL A 99 1.89 23.40 10.24
N ASN A 100 0.90 24.08 10.83
CA ASN A 100 1.10 25.10 11.87
C ASN A 100 1.05 24.57 13.32
N GLN A 101 0.73 23.28 13.55
CA GLN A 101 0.50 22.71 14.89
C GLN A 101 1.63 21.80 15.40
N GLY A 102 2.73 21.65 14.65
CA GLY A 102 3.93 20.91 15.07
C GLY A 102 4.27 19.73 14.15
N ARG A 103 5.05 18.77 14.67
CA ARG A 103 5.56 17.59 13.92
C ARG A 103 5.04 16.25 14.43
N MET A 104 4.26 16.24 15.51
CA MET A 104 3.79 15.03 16.19
C MET A 104 2.26 14.96 16.20
N GLY A 105 1.71 13.89 15.63
CA GLY A 105 0.28 13.63 15.62
C GLY A 105 -0.12 12.89 16.89
N ALA A 106 -1.25 13.29 17.48
CA ALA A 106 -1.78 12.59 18.64
C ALA A 106 -2.21 11.17 18.23
N PHE A 107 -1.85 10.18 19.04
CA PHE A 107 -2.21 8.79 18.82
C PHE A 107 -3.70 8.57 19.07
N ASN A 108 -4.39 7.98 18.10
CA ASN A 108 -5.79 7.59 18.21
C ASN A 108 -5.87 6.11 18.60
N ARG A 109 -6.43 5.80 19.77
CA ARG A 109 -6.67 4.41 20.19
C ARG A 109 -7.63 3.69 19.25
N ASN A 110 -8.62 4.42 18.77
CA ASN A 110 -9.63 3.95 17.84
C ASN A 110 -9.77 4.96 16.70
N PHE A 111 -9.88 4.46 15.47
CA PHE A 111 -10.28 5.20 14.30
C PHE A 111 -11.81 5.27 14.24
N VAL A 112 -12.36 6.45 13.97
CA VAL A 112 -13.80 6.68 13.83
C VAL A 112 -14.08 6.96 12.36
N LYS A 113 -15.04 6.24 11.78
CA LYS A 113 -15.36 6.24 10.35
C LYS A 113 -15.56 7.62 9.71
N HIS A 114 -16.15 8.57 10.45
CA HIS A 114 -16.46 9.92 9.98
C HIS A 114 -15.32 10.93 10.16
N GLN A 115 -14.12 10.47 10.53
CA GLN A 115 -12.96 11.33 10.73
C GLN A 115 -11.79 10.82 9.90
N ASP A 116 -11.08 11.74 9.26
CA ASP A 116 -9.82 11.40 8.60
C ASP A 116 -8.73 11.20 9.67
N ALA A 117 -7.93 10.15 9.47
CA ALA A 117 -6.78 9.86 10.31
C ALA A 117 -5.57 9.51 9.45
N ILE A 118 -4.39 9.54 10.04
CA ILE A 118 -3.17 9.02 9.41
C ILE A 118 -2.91 7.62 9.95
N GLY A 119 -2.71 6.66 9.05
CA GLY A 119 -2.28 5.32 9.35
C GLY A 119 -0.79 5.16 9.08
N SER A 120 -0.05 4.66 10.08
CA SER A 120 1.38 4.37 9.95
C SER A 120 1.66 2.88 10.11
N ILE A 121 2.50 2.33 9.22
CA ILE A 121 2.96 0.93 9.27
C ILE A 121 4.42 0.81 8.86
N TYR A 122 5.05 -0.30 9.23
CA TYR A 122 6.25 -0.78 8.54
C TYR A 122 5.85 -1.64 7.34
N GLY A 123 6.38 -1.31 6.16
CA GLY A 123 6.05 -2.01 4.93
C GLY A 123 7.10 -1.81 3.84
N MET A 124 6.90 -2.43 2.69
CA MET A 124 7.73 -2.20 1.51
C MET A 124 7.60 -0.75 1.04
N ALA A 125 8.71 -0.05 0.83
CA ALA A 125 8.71 1.32 0.35
C ALA A 125 7.99 1.41 -1.00
N LEU A 126 7.09 2.37 -1.18
CA LEU A 126 6.30 2.54 -2.41
C LEU A 126 6.70 3.85 -3.08
N ALA A 127 7.19 3.78 -4.32
CA ALA A 127 7.56 4.96 -5.07
C ALA A 127 6.33 5.71 -5.65
N PRO A 128 5.32 5.04 -6.25
CA PRO A 128 4.16 5.75 -6.77
C PRO A 128 3.14 6.07 -5.69
N ALA A 129 2.42 7.17 -5.87
CA ALA A 129 1.18 7.41 -5.14
C ALA A 129 0.21 6.30 -5.54
N THR A 130 0.01 5.36 -4.63
CA THR A 130 -0.76 4.14 -4.86
C THR A 130 -1.96 4.16 -3.93
N PRO A 131 -3.18 3.96 -4.44
CA PRO A 131 -4.32 3.78 -3.56
C PRO A 131 -4.09 2.50 -2.75
N ILE A 132 -4.42 2.56 -1.47
CA ILE A 132 -4.37 1.41 -0.58
C ILE A 132 -5.80 1.08 -0.15
N VAL A 133 -6.14 -0.20 -0.15
CA VAL A 133 -7.40 -0.70 0.40
C VAL A 133 -7.07 -1.63 1.56
N ALA A 134 -7.66 -1.38 2.73
CA ALA A 134 -7.48 -2.23 3.90
C ALA A 134 -8.73 -3.08 4.11
N LEU A 135 -8.58 -4.41 4.15
CA LEU A 135 -9.64 -5.36 4.48
C LEU A 135 -9.38 -6.01 5.85
N GLU A 136 -10.42 -6.27 6.64
CA GLU A 136 -10.26 -7.07 7.86
C GLU A 136 -10.24 -8.57 7.54
N PRO A 137 -9.58 -9.42 8.35
CA PRO A 137 -9.50 -10.86 8.12
C PRO A 137 -10.85 -11.59 8.18
N PHE A 138 -11.87 -11.00 8.83
CA PHE A 138 -13.18 -11.62 9.08
C PHE A 138 -14.37 -10.78 8.58
N GLY A 139 -14.13 -9.74 7.77
CA GLY A 139 -15.18 -8.85 7.26
C GLY A 139 -14.69 -7.96 6.12
N THR A 140 -15.50 -7.83 5.08
CA THR A 140 -15.23 -6.99 3.91
C THR A 140 -15.45 -5.53 4.28
N PHE A 141 -14.38 -4.81 4.58
CA PHE A 141 -14.44 -3.38 4.79
C PHE A 141 -13.51 -2.69 3.82
N PHE A 142 -13.94 -1.56 3.27
CA PHE A 142 -13.11 -0.73 2.43
C PHE A 142 -12.61 0.42 3.28
N ILE A 143 -11.32 0.68 3.23
CA ILE A 143 -10.76 1.95 3.65
C ILE A 143 -10.09 2.50 2.41
N ASN A 144 -10.59 3.61 1.89
CA ASN A 144 -9.89 4.31 0.83
C ASN A 144 -8.71 5.02 1.49
N LEU A 145 -7.51 4.58 1.12
CA LEU A 145 -6.28 5.17 1.60
C LEU A 145 -5.63 5.92 0.46
N GLU A 146 -5.63 7.24 0.55
CA GLU A 146 -4.76 8.06 -0.27
C GLU A 146 -3.37 8.11 0.37
N TYR A 147 -2.35 7.74 -0.41
CA TYR A 147 -0.97 7.90 0.01
C TYR A 147 -0.61 9.39 0.00
N THR A 148 -0.90 10.04 1.12
CA THR A 148 -0.55 11.43 1.37
C THR A 148 0.72 11.45 2.22
N ARG A 149 1.74 12.18 1.74
CA ARG A 149 2.97 12.41 2.49
C ARG A 149 2.79 13.58 3.44
#